data_AF-G9KNT3-F1
#
_entry.id   AF-G9KNT3-F1
#
_cell.length_a   1.000
_cell.length_b   1.000
_cell.length_c   1.000
_cell.angle_alpha   90.00
_cell.angle_beta   90.00
_cell.angle_gamma   90.00
#
_symmetry.space_group_name_H-M   'P 1'
#
loop_
_entity.id
_entity.type
_entity.pdbx_description
1 polymer ?
#
loop_
_entity_poly.entity_id
_entity_poly.type
_entity_poly.pdbx_seq_one_letter_code
_entity_poly.pdbx_strand_id
1 'polypeptide(L)'
;VYFEGVDFKFYAKPYFLRLTLPGRVVENGIEQGSYDTDKGIFTIRLPKETPGQHFEGLNMLTALLAPRKSRTAKPLVEEIGASEVSEGGVEDEDEEFNWEIEQSPYEEASESALNPRYCYGFGNLRSGVFQRLQDELSDVIDVKDPDFTPAAERRQKRLAAELAKFDPDHYLADFFEDEAVEQVLKYNPWWTDIYSEMMA
;
A
#
# COMPACT_ATOMS: atom_id res chain seq x y z
N VAL A 1 -7.66 -5.86 6.65
CA VAL A 1 -6.84 -6.37 7.78
C VAL A 1 -7.10 -7.85 7.85
N TYR A 2 -6.07 -8.66 8.00
CA TYR A 2 -6.16 -10.11 8.12
C TYR A 2 -5.28 -10.56 9.28
N PHE A 3 -5.72 -11.53 10.06
CA PHE A 3 -4.92 -12.14 11.11
C PHE A 3 -5.38 -13.56 11.37
N GLU A 4 -4.44 -14.47 11.58
CA GLU A 4 -4.72 -15.88 11.83
C GLU A 4 -3.57 -16.51 12.61
N GLY A 5 -3.88 -17.21 13.69
CA GLY A 5 -2.86 -17.80 14.56
C GLY A 5 -1.91 -16.73 15.07
N VAL A 6 -0.68 -16.69 14.59
CA VAL A 6 0.30 -15.66 14.98
C VAL A 6 0.45 -14.54 13.95
N ASP A 7 -0.14 -14.68 12.77
CA ASP A 7 0.15 -13.82 11.65
C ASP A 7 -0.81 -12.65 11.64
N PHE A 8 -0.28 -11.47 11.37
CA PHE A 8 -1.05 -10.25 11.22
C PHE A 8 -0.61 -9.55 9.94
N LYS A 9 -1.57 -9.28 9.05
CA LYS A 9 -1.38 -8.62 7.75
C LYS A 9 -2.29 -7.40 7.68
N PHE A 10 -1.70 -6.22 7.50
CA PHE A 10 -2.40 -4.96 7.29
C PHE A 10 -2.04 -4.42 5.90
N TYR A 11 -3.06 -4.01 5.15
CA TYR A 11 -2.91 -3.41 3.83
C TYR A 11 -3.84 -2.21 3.71
N ALA A 12 -3.27 -1.06 3.39
CA ALA A 12 -3.96 0.16 3.03
C ALA A 12 -3.03 0.97 2.13
N LYS A 13 -3.27 0.96 0.80
CA LYS A 13 -2.38 1.58 -0.20
C LYS A 13 -1.93 2.99 0.24
N PRO A 14 -0.62 3.30 0.24
CA PRO A 14 0.52 2.49 -0.22
C PRO A 14 1.15 1.56 0.85
N TYR A 15 0.59 1.51 2.06
CA TYR A 15 1.16 0.82 3.20
C TYR A 15 0.79 -0.66 3.24
N PHE A 16 1.80 -1.51 3.37
CA PHE A 16 1.66 -2.93 3.69
C PHE A 16 2.51 -3.25 4.91
N LEU A 17 1.91 -3.96 5.88
CA LEU A 17 2.58 -4.38 7.11
C LEU A 17 2.23 -5.84 7.39
N ARG A 18 3.26 -6.68 7.53
CA ARG A 18 3.13 -8.05 8.01
C ARG A 18 3.89 -8.19 9.32
N LEU A 19 3.24 -8.75 10.35
CA LEU A 19 3.85 -9.06 11.63
C LEU A 19 3.62 -10.53 11.96
N THR A 20 4.65 -11.17 12.50
CA THR A 20 4.57 -12.46 13.19
C THR A 20 4.52 -12.16 14.69
N LEU A 21 3.35 -12.34 15.31
CA LEU A 21 3.15 -12.08 16.73
C LEU A 21 3.82 -13.15 17.60
N PRO A 22 4.29 -12.81 18.81
CA PRO A 22 4.90 -13.78 19.75
C PRO A 22 3.94 -14.84 20.27
N GLY A 23 2.64 -14.56 20.22
CA GLY A 23 1.58 -15.45 20.67
C GLY A 23 0.41 -15.45 19.70
N ARG A 24 -0.49 -16.42 19.87
CA ARG A 24 -1.64 -16.61 18.98
C ARG A 24 -2.77 -15.62 19.30
N VAL A 25 -3.38 -15.11 18.25
CA VAL A 25 -4.58 -14.29 18.23
C VAL A 25 -5.70 -15.09 17.55
N VAL A 26 -6.93 -14.76 17.88
CA VAL A 26 -8.13 -15.48 17.42
C VAL A 26 -9.20 -14.49 17.00
N GLU A 27 -10.00 -14.86 16.01
CA GLU A 27 -11.17 -14.09 15.58
C GLU A 27 -12.36 -14.46 16.48
N ASN A 28 -12.78 -13.52 17.34
CA ASN A 28 -13.78 -13.76 18.38
C ASN A 28 -14.97 -12.77 18.32
N GLY A 29 -15.04 -11.93 17.29
CA GLY A 29 -16.06 -10.87 17.17
C GLY A 29 -15.80 -9.64 18.05
N ILE A 30 -14.69 -9.62 18.79
CA ILE A 30 -14.30 -8.51 19.70
C ILE A 30 -13.18 -7.66 19.08
N GLU A 31 -12.65 -8.09 17.94
CA GLU A 31 -11.73 -7.33 17.11
C GLU A 31 -12.33 -5.98 16.69
N GLN A 32 -11.51 -4.93 16.72
CA GLN A 32 -11.90 -3.59 16.33
C GLN A 32 -10.79 -2.90 15.56
N GLY A 33 -11.16 -2.11 14.55
CA GLY A 33 -10.25 -1.23 13.81
C GLY A 33 -10.85 0.17 13.70
N SER A 34 -10.07 1.21 14.03
CA SER A 34 -10.48 2.61 13.87
C SER A 34 -9.37 3.44 13.25
N TYR A 35 -9.73 4.46 12.48
CA TYR A 35 -8.80 5.41 11.87
C TYR A 35 -9.06 6.82 12.41
N ASP A 36 -8.03 7.44 12.98
CA ASP A 36 -8.05 8.84 13.42
C ASP A 36 -7.53 9.72 12.27
N THR A 37 -8.44 10.44 11.58
CA THR A 37 -8.13 11.27 10.41
C THR A 37 -7.22 12.44 10.74
N ASP A 38 -7.30 12.99 11.95
CA ASP A 38 -6.54 14.18 12.35
C ASP A 38 -5.08 13.82 12.64
N LYS A 39 -4.83 12.60 13.14
CA LYS A 39 -3.47 12.11 13.46
C LYS A 39 -2.88 11.19 12.40
N GLY A 40 -3.69 10.66 11.49
CA GLY A 40 -3.27 9.65 10.52
C GLY A 40 -2.91 8.30 11.16
N ILE A 41 -3.58 7.92 12.26
CA ILE A 41 -3.25 6.70 13.02
C ILE A 41 -4.34 5.65 12.85
N PHE A 42 -3.94 4.45 12.41
CA PHE A 42 -4.77 3.25 12.46
C PHE A 42 -4.60 2.56 13.82
N THR A 43 -5.69 2.38 14.55
CA THR A 43 -5.72 1.63 15.83
C THR A 43 -6.46 0.32 15.62
N ILE A 44 -5.77 -0.80 15.81
CA ILE A 44 -6.33 -2.15 15.63
C ILE A 44 -6.21 -2.91 16.94
N ARG A 45 -7.32 -3.49 17.39
CA ARG A 45 -7.43 -4.32 18.59
C ARG A 45 -7.69 -5.76 18.19
N LEU A 46 -6.78 -6.66 18.59
CA LEU A 46 -6.85 -8.09 18.32
C LEU A 46 -7.00 -8.85 19.64
N PRO A 47 -7.98 -9.77 19.77
CA PRO A 47 -8.08 -10.63 20.93
C PRO A 47 -7.00 -11.72 20.91
N LYS A 48 -6.37 -11.93 22.07
CA LYS A 48 -5.43 -13.06 22.27
C LYS A 48 -6.20 -14.36 22.38
N GLU A 49 -5.63 -15.45 21.89
CA GLU A 49 -6.22 -16.78 22.04
C GLU A 49 -6.30 -17.20 23.51
N THR A 50 -5.25 -16.93 24.29
CA THR A 50 -5.23 -17.21 25.74
C THR A 50 -5.36 -15.90 26.55
N PRO A 51 -6.50 -15.67 27.24
CA PRO A 51 -6.68 -14.49 28.07
C PRO A 51 -5.63 -14.39 29.18
N GLY A 52 -5.03 -13.22 29.33
CA GLY A 52 -3.97 -12.97 30.33
C GLY A 52 -2.56 -13.37 29.88
N GLN A 53 -2.38 -13.97 28.70
CA GLN A 53 -1.05 -14.25 28.15
C GLN A 53 -0.29 -12.95 27.89
N HIS A 54 0.93 -12.85 28.42
CA HIS A 54 1.86 -11.76 28.10
C HIS A 54 2.58 -12.05 26.78
N PHE A 55 2.65 -11.06 25.89
CA PHE A 55 3.37 -11.18 24.62
C PHE A 55 4.72 -10.48 24.79
N GLU A 56 5.79 -11.25 24.92
CA GLU A 56 7.15 -10.73 25.06
C GLU A 56 7.67 -10.16 23.74
N GLY A 57 8.49 -9.12 23.78
CA GLY A 57 9.19 -8.62 22.60
C GLY A 57 8.33 -7.85 21.59
N LEU A 58 7.14 -7.36 21.97
CA LEU A 58 6.32 -6.49 21.10
C LEU A 58 7.01 -5.18 20.70
N ASN A 59 8.01 -4.75 21.48
CA ASN A 59 8.87 -3.60 21.17
C ASN A 59 9.97 -3.92 20.14
N MET A 60 10.23 -5.19 19.85
CA MET A 60 11.26 -5.63 18.91
C MET A 60 10.69 -5.72 17.48
N LEU A 61 10.42 -4.57 16.87
CA LEU A 61 9.76 -4.48 15.56
C LEU A 61 10.43 -5.32 14.47
N THR A 62 11.77 -5.36 14.44
CA THR A 62 12.53 -6.16 13.47
C THR A 62 12.32 -7.66 13.66
N ALA A 63 12.09 -8.13 14.89
CA ALA A 63 11.78 -9.51 15.17
C ALA A 63 10.35 -9.88 14.73
N LEU A 64 9.40 -8.95 14.89
CA LEU A 64 8.02 -9.14 14.42
C LEU A 64 7.93 -9.15 12.87
N LEU A 65 8.77 -8.38 12.19
CA LEU A 65 8.85 -8.34 10.73
C LEU A 65 9.59 -9.53 10.12
N ALA A 66 10.44 -10.21 10.90
CA ALA A 66 11.32 -11.24 10.40
C ALA A 66 10.52 -12.44 9.85
N PRO A 67 10.91 -12.99 8.69
CA PRO A 67 10.27 -14.17 8.14
C PRO A 67 10.48 -15.38 9.05
N ARG A 68 9.48 -16.25 9.11
CA ARG A 68 9.59 -17.56 9.75
C ARG A 68 10.58 -18.38 8.92
N LYS A 69 11.84 -18.44 9.36
CA LYS A 69 12.79 -19.38 8.76
C LYS A 69 12.23 -20.79 8.97
N SER A 70 11.81 -21.43 7.88
CA SER A 70 11.53 -22.87 7.88
C SER A 70 12.75 -23.56 8.49
N ARG A 71 12.56 -24.31 9.58
CA ARG A 71 13.63 -25.13 10.15
C ARG A 71 14.05 -26.15 9.08
N THR A 72 15.10 -25.86 8.33
CA THR A 72 15.71 -26.77 7.35
C THR A 72 16.51 -27.91 8.00
N ALA A 73 16.53 -27.97 9.33
CA ALA A 73 17.13 -29.06 10.07
C ALA A 73 16.20 -30.29 10.04
N LYS A 74 16.42 -31.18 9.06
CA LYS A 74 15.96 -32.57 9.15
C LYS A 74 16.55 -33.20 10.42
N PRO A 75 15.76 -33.88 11.26
CA PRO A 75 16.30 -34.61 12.41
C PRO A 75 17.30 -35.66 11.92
N LEU A 76 18.49 -35.69 12.50
CA LEU A 76 19.63 -36.51 12.03
C LEU A 76 19.47 -38.01 12.34
N VAL A 77 18.48 -38.40 13.14
CA VAL A 77 18.27 -39.78 13.58
C VAL A 77 16.78 -40.12 13.51
N GLU A 78 16.46 -41.12 12.68
CA GLU A 78 15.17 -41.82 12.68
C GLU A 78 15.40 -43.19 13.34
N GLU A 79 14.70 -43.49 14.44
CA GLU A 79 14.78 -44.80 15.10
C GLU A 79 14.00 -45.84 14.29
N ILE A 80 14.73 -46.81 13.73
CA ILE A 80 14.13 -47.99 13.09
C ILE A 80 13.71 -48.96 14.20
N GLY A 81 12.49 -48.81 14.74
CA GLY A 81 11.96 -49.82 15.66
C GLY A 81 10.69 -49.45 16.42
N ALA A 82 9.60 -50.14 16.08
CA ALA A 82 8.42 -50.42 16.90
C ALA A 82 7.42 -49.29 17.22
N SER A 83 6.46 -49.14 16.30
CA SER A 83 5.01 -49.09 16.57
C SER A 83 4.51 -48.19 17.72
N GLU A 84 4.38 -46.89 17.48
CA GLU A 84 3.30 -46.08 18.06
C GLU A 84 2.75 -45.11 17.00
N VAL A 85 1.45 -44.91 17.09
CA VAL A 85 0.54 -44.24 16.16
C VAL A 85 1.13 -42.92 15.63
N SER A 86 1.46 -42.88 14.34
CA SER A 86 1.65 -41.62 13.63
C SER A 86 0.31 -40.91 13.57
N GLU A 87 0.06 -39.97 14.49
CA GLU A 87 -0.87 -38.86 14.21
C GLU A 87 -0.48 -38.31 12.85
N GLY A 88 -1.41 -38.42 11.90
CA GLY A 88 -1.23 -37.98 10.53
C GLY A 88 -0.71 -36.55 10.56
N GLY A 89 0.54 -36.39 10.12
CA GLY A 89 1.03 -35.10 9.67
C GLY A 89 0.04 -34.65 8.62
N VAL A 90 -0.72 -33.62 8.97
CA VAL A 90 -1.48 -32.88 8.00
C VAL A 90 -0.40 -32.26 7.11
N GLU A 91 -0.12 -32.92 5.99
CA GLU A 91 0.40 -32.28 4.81
C GLU A 91 -0.70 -31.30 4.39
N ASP A 92 -0.77 -30.17 5.09
CA ASP A 92 -1.46 -28.99 4.61
C ASP A 92 -0.68 -28.55 3.36
N GLU A 93 -1.02 -29.17 2.23
CA GLU A 93 -0.81 -28.65 0.86
C GLU A 93 -1.65 -27.38 0.63
N ASP A 94 -1.73 -26.50 1.62
CA ASP A 94 -2.00 -25.11 1.36
C ASP A 94 -0.63 -24.51 1.03
N GLU A 95 -0.33 -24.38 -0.26
CA GLU A 95 0.65 -23.40 -0.74
C GLU A 95 0.19 -22.02 -0.25
N GLU A 96 0.38 -21.71 1.04
CA GLU A 96 0.01 -20.45 1.64
C GLU A 96 0.75 -19.40 0.83
N PHE A 97 0.00 -18.63 0.04
CA PHE A 97 0.56 -17.66 -0.90
C PHE A 97 1.61 -16.84 -0.14
N ASN A 98 2.86 -16.88 -0.61
CA ASN A 98 3.94 -16.26 0.14
C ASN A 98 3.77 -14.74 0.08
N TRP A 99 3.12 -14.17 1.10
CA TRP A 99 2.91 -12.72 1.26
C TRP A 99 4.21 -11.98 1.66
N GLU A 100 5.36 -12.64 1.56
CA GLU A 100 6.68 -12.05 1.76
C GLU A 100 7.07 -11.20 0.56
N ILE A 101 7.08 -9.88 0.76
CA ILE A 101 7.68 -8.96 -0.19
C ILE A 101 9.14 -8.81 0.20
N GLU A 102 10.06 -9.29 -0.65
CA GLU A 102 11.49 -9.06 -0.47
C GLU A 102 11.78 -7.56 -0.53
N GLN A 103 12.11 -6.97 0.60
CA GLN A 103 12.55 -5.58 0.68
C GLN A 103 14.04 -5.52 0.35
N SER A 104 14.37 -5.41 -0.94
CA SER A 104 15.72 -5.04 -1.36
C SER A 104 15.90 -3.52 -1.22
N PRO A 105 16.98 -3.03 -0.58
CA PRO A 105 17.36 -1.62 -0.70
C PRO A 105 17.39 -1.23 -2.18
N TYR A 106 16.86 -0.04 -2.50
CA TYR A 106 16.93 0.45 -3.87
C TYR A 106 18.40 0.64 -4.26
N GLU A 107 18.85 -0.13 -5.25
CA GLU A 107 20.14 0.07 -5.88
C GLU A 107 19.96 1.09 -7.01
N GLU A 108 20.69 2.21 -6.93
CA GLU A 108 20.75 3.16 -8.04
C GLU A 108 21.31 2.43 -9.26
N ALA A 109 20.43 2.09 -10.20
CA ALA A 109 20.86 1.61 -11.51
C ALA A 109 21.85 2.63 -12.06
N SER A 110 23.09 2.18 -12.32
CA SER A 110 24.12 3.01 -12.93
C SER A 110 23.53 3.69 -14.15
N GLU A 111 23.75 5.00 -14.27
CA GLU A 111 23.30 5.79 -15.42
C GLU A 111 23.90 5.20 -16.69
N SER A 112 23.20 4.22 -17.25
CA SER A 112 23.51 3.69 -18.55
C SER A 112 23.11 4.82 -19.49
N ALA A 113 24.12 5.54 -19.97
CA ALA A 113 24.05 6.70 -20.86
C ALA A 113 23.41 6.41 -22.23
N LEU A 114 22.55 5.38 -22.33
CA LEU A 114 22.01 4.81 -23.55
C LEU A 114 20.49 4.89 -23.66
N ASN A 115 19.76 5.28 -22.60
CA ASN A 115 18.32 5.55 -22.69
C ASN A 115 18.07 7.05 -22.50
N PRO A 116 17.62 7.79 -23.54
CA PRO A 116 17.28 9.19 -23.39
C PRO A 116 16.08 9.32 -22.44
N ARG A 117 16.34 9.68 -21.19
CA ARG A 117 15.31 10.05 -20.22
C ARG A 117 14.85 11.47 -20.54
N TYR A 118 13.55 11.64 -20.76
CA TYR A 118 12.97 12.96 -20.94
C TYR A 118 12.77 13.63 -19.60
N CYS A 119 13.22 14.88 -19.50
CA CYS A 119 13.03 15.66 -18.28
C CYS A 119 11.64 16.32 -18.22
N TYR A 120 11.19 16.58 -17.00
CA TYR A 120 9.93 17.22 -16.67
C TYR A 120 10.06 18.03 -15.37
N GLY A 121 8.94 18.60 -14.92
CA GLY A 121 8.87 19.43 -13.71
C GLY A 121 9.42 20.84 -13.92
N PHE A 122 9.72 21.51 -12.81
CA PHE A 122 10.23 22.88 -12.84
C PHE A 122 11.57 22.95 -13.59
N GLY A 123 11.63 23.80 -14.62
CA GLY A 123 12.82 23.99 -15.43
C GLY A 123 13.29 22.77 -16.24
N ASN A 124 12.47 21.72 -16.38
CA ASN A 124 12.88 20.43 -16.97
C ASN A 124 14.14 19.85 -16.31
N LEU A 125 14.24 19.96 -14.98
CA LEU A 125 15.41 19.51 -14.20
C LEU A 125 15.19 18.18 -13.47
N ARG A 126 14.09 17.48 -13.73
CA ARG A 126 13.78 16.20 -13.07
C ARG A 126 13.53 15.10 -14.09
N SER A 127 14.03 13.91 -13.79
CA SER A 127 13.80 12.66 -14.49
C SER A 127 14.04 11.49 -13.52
N GLY A 128 13.57 10.30 -13.88
CA GLY A 128 13.65 9.06 -13.12
C GLY A 128 12.73 8.95 -11.90
N VAL A 129 11.92 9.97 -11.59
CA VAL A 129 11.05 9.98 -10.40
C VAL A 129 9.90 9.00 -10.58
N PHE A 130 9.25 9.02 -11.75
CA PHE A 130 8.08 8.19 -12.01
C PHE A 130 8.46 6.76 -12.36
N GLN A 131 9.67 6.53 -12.87
CA GLN A 131 10.23 5.17 -12.96
C GLN A 131 10.48 4.56 -11.57
N ARG A 132 10.87 5.36 -10.57
CA ARG A 132 11.14 4.88 -9.21
C ARG A 132 9.87 4.66 -8.40
N LEU A 133 8.90 5.56 -8.52
CA LEU A 133 7.68 5.59 -7.71
C LEU A 133 6.44 5.32 -8.57
N GLN A 134 6.57 4.44 -9.57
CA GLN A 134 5.49 4.19 -10.52
C GLN A 134 4.26 3.62 -9.80
N ASP A 135 4.48 2.72 -8.85
CA ASP A 135 3.39 2.05 -8.13
C ASP A 135 2.63 3.01 -7.21
N GLU A 136 3.31 3.97 -6.57
CA GLU A 136 2.67 4.96 -5.70
C GLU A 136 2.06 6.13 -6.46
N LEU A 137 2.73 6.61 -7.53
CA LEU A 137 2.32 7.82 -8.25
C LEU A 137 1.46 7.55 -9.49
N SER A 138 1.27 6.29 -9.89
CA SER A 138 0.48 5.89 -11.06
C SER A 138 -0.98 6.35 -11.03
N ASP A 139 -1.55 6.55 -9.84
CA ASP A 139 -2.93 7.04 -9.66
C ASP A 139 -3.02 8.57 -9.70
N VAL A 140 -1.91 9.26 -9.47
CA VAL A 140 -1.85 10.73 -9.43
C VAL A 140 -1.66 11.31 -10.84
N ILE A 141 -1.05 10.55 -11.75
CA ILE A 141 -0.71 11.00 -13.10
C ILE A 141 -1.46 10.23 -14.19
N ASP A 142 -1.93 10.96 -15.20
CA ASP A 142 -2.54 10.33 -16.37
C ASP A 142 -1.50 9.77 -17.35
N VAL A 143 -0.28 10.33 -17.34
CA VAL A 143 0.82 9.88 -18.19
C VAL A 143 1.56 8.74 -17.52
N LYS A 144 1.39 7.50 -18.02
CA LYS A 144 1.97 6.30 -17.41
C LYS A 144 3.51 6.30 -17.31
N ASP A 145 4.19 6.78 -18.35
CA ASP A 145 5.66 6.80 -18.44
C ASP A 145 6.20 8.16 -18.90
N PRO A 146 6.23 9.17 -18.03
CA PRO A 146 6.71 10.51 -18.39
C PRO A 146 8.22 10.56 -18.64
N ASP A 147 8.98 9.62 -18.06
CA ASP A 147 10.43 9.47 -18.24
C ASP A 147 10.82 9.07 -19.67
N PHE A 148 9.92 8.39 -20.38
CA PHE A 148 10.14 7.89 -21.73
C PHE A 148 9.24 8.56 -22.78
N THR A 149 8.42 9.53 -22.36
CA THR A 149 7.52 10.25 -23.28
C THR A 149 7.99 11.70 -23.49
N PRO A 150 8.34 12.10 -24.72
CA PRO A 150 8.72 13.47 -25.03
C PRO A 150 7.54 14.44 -24.82
N ALA A 151 7.83 15.73 -24.61
CA ALA A 151 6.81 16.73 -24.26
C ALA A 151 5.68 16.85 -25.30
N ALA A 152 6.00 16.71 -26.59
CA ALA A 152 5.00 16.76 -27.67
C ALA A 152 4.03 15.57 -27.58
N GLU A 153 4.57 14.36 -27.39
CA GLU A 153 3.75 13.15 -27.22
C GLU A 153 2.94 13.16 -25.92
N ARG A 154 3.51 13.69 -24.83
CA ARG A 154 2.76 13.87 -23.56
C ARG A 154 1.52 14.71 -23.77
N ARG A 155 1.64 15.81 -24.53
CA ARG A 155 0.49 16.67 -24.88
C ARG A 155 -0.54 15.91 -25.72
N GLN A 156 -0.09 15.16 -26.72
CA GLN A 156 -0.98 14.38 -27.58
C GLN A 156 -1.74 13.30 -26.79
N LYS A 157 -1.04 12.53 -25.95
CA LYS A 157 -1.63 11.51 -25.08
C LYS A 157 -2.63 12.12 -24.10
N ARG A 158 -2.31 13.28 -23.50
CA ARG A 158 -3.22 13.99 -22.60
C ARG A 158 -4.52 14.37 -23.31
N LEU A 159 -4.45 14.97 -24.49
CA LEU A 159 -5.64 15.35 -25.26
C LEU A 159 -6.50 14.13 -25.63
N ALA A 160 -5.86 13.03 -26.04
CA ALA A 160 -6.58 11.79 -26.36
C ALA A 160 -7.26 11.19 -25.12
N ALA A 161 -6.59 11.20 -23.96
CA ALA A 161 -7.12 10.72 -22.70
C ALA A 161 -8.27 11.59 -22.19
N GLU A 162 -8.13 12.92 -22.23
CA GLU A 162 -9.20 13.88 -21.87
C GLU A 162 -10.46 13.65 -22.72
N LEU A 163 -10.29 13.47 -24.04
CA LEU A 163 -11.42 13.18 -24.95
C LEU A 163 -12.07 11.82 -24.67
N ALA A 164 -11.28 10.80 -24.34
CA ALA A 164 -11.79 9.47 -24.02
C ALA A 164 -12.44 9.40 -22.63
N LYS A 165 -11.99 10.23 -21.69
CA LYS A 165 -12.49 10.29 -20.31
C LYS A 165 -13.73 11.17 -20.16
N PHE A 166 -13.93 12.13 -21.08
CA PHE A 166 -15.11 12.98 -21.10
C PHE A 166 -16.38 12.16 -21.31
N ASP A 167 -17.32 12.28 -20.37
CA ASP A 167 -18.62 11.64 -20.41
C ASP A 167 -19.70 12.73 -20.59
N PRO A 168 -20.34 12.82 -21.77
CA PRO A 168 -21.40 13.80 -22.02
C PRO A 168 -22.61 13.63 -21.11
N ASP A 169 -22.95 12.40 -20.73
CA ASP A 169 -24.14 12.13 -19.93
C ASP A 169 -23.92 12.58 -18.49
N HIS A 170 -22.73 12.31 -17.93
CA HIS A 170 -22.34 12.83 -16.61
C HIS A 170 -22.33 14.37 -16.59
N TYR A 171 -21.80 15.00 -17.65
CA TYR A 171 -21.81 16.46 -17.77
C TYR A 171 -23.23 17.04 -17.81
N LEU A 172 -24.14 16.40 -18.55
CA LEU A 172 -25.53 16.85 -18.63
C LEU A 172 -26.28 16.63 -17.31
N ALA A 173 -26.03 15.52 -16.62
CA ALA A 173 -26.60 15.27 -15.30
C ALA A 173 -26.21 16.38 -14.32
N ASP A 174 -24.91 16.71 -14.20
CA ASP A 174 -24.43 17.79 -13.34
C ASP A 174 -24.97 19.17 -13.75
N PHE A 175 -25.31 19.37 -15.04
CA PHE A 175 -25.88 20.62 -15.54
C PHE A 175 -27.36 20.78 -15.20
N PHE A 176 -28.14 19.70 -15.20
CA PHE A 176 -29.57 19.75 -14.89
C PHE A 176 -29.89 19.51 -13.41
N GLU A 177 -29.02 18.81 -12.68
CA GLU A 177 -29.15 18.51 -11.25
C GLU A 177 -28.02 19.20 -10.48
N ASP A 178 -28.16 20.51 -10.25
CA ASP A 178 -27.13 21.36 -9.67
C ASP A 178 -27.08 21.33 -8.13
N GLU A 179 -28.00 20.62 -7.47
CA GLU A 179 -28.10 20.52 -6.00
C GLU A 179 -26.77 20.13 -5.34
N ALA A 180 -26.00 19.24 -5.98
CA ALA A 180 -24.70 18.78 -5.49
C ALA A 180 -23.60 19.86 -5.61
N VAL A 181 -23.71 20.78 -6.58
CA VAL A 181 -22.69 21.77 -6.93
C VAL A 181 -22.97 23.14 -6.31
N GLU A 182 -24.23 23.43 -5.96
CA GLU A 182 -24.65 24.70 -5.34
C GLU A 182 -23.80 25.10 -4.13
N GLN A 183 -23.47 24.15 -3.26
CA GLN A 183 -22.67 24.43 -2.05
C GLN A 183 -21.24 24.86 -2.40
N VAL A 184 -20.67 24.25 -3.44
CA VAL A 184 -19.33 24.57 -3.94
C VAL A 184 -19.32 25.94 -4.61
N LEU A 185 -20.36 26.29 -5.37
CA LEU A 185 -20.49 27.61 -6.00
C LEU A 185 -20.66 28.76 -4.99
N LYS A 186 -21.29 28.48 -3.84
CA LYS A 186 -21.46 29.46 -2.75
C LYS A 186 -20.22 29.61 -1.87
N TYR A 187 -19.26 28.68 -1.95
CA TYR A 187 -18.07 28.68 -1.11
C TYR A 187 -17.10 29.80 -1.53
N ASN A 188 -16.77 30.69 -0.59
CA ASN A 188 -15.70 31.67 -0.75
C ASN A 188 -14.44 31.16 -0.01
N PRO A 189 -13.34 30.86 -0.71
CA PRO A 189 -12.12 30.42 -0.05
C PRO A 189 -11.44 31.58 0.69
N TRP A 190 -10.85 31.31 1.86
CA TRP A 190 -10.29 32.34 2.75
C TRP A 190 -9.22 33.25 2.10
N TRP A 191 -8.54 32.81 1.05
CA TRP A 191 -7.47 33.59 0.40
C TRP A 191 -7.98 34.69 -0.53
N THR A 192 -9.25 34.69 -0.94
CA THR A 192 -9.81 35.78 -1.77
C THR A 192 -9.94 37.09 -1.00
N ASP A 193 -10.28 37.00 0.28
CA ASP A 193 -10.40 38.16 1.17
C ASP A 193 -9.03 38.80 1.42
N ILE A 194 -8.00 37.98 1.67
CA ILE A 194 -6.61 38.44 1.85
C ILE A 194 -6.09 39.13 0.59
N TYR A 195 -6.35 38.57 -0.59
CA TYR A 195 -5.93 39.19 -1.84
C TYR A 195 -6.61 40.55 -2.07
N SER A 196 -7.88 40.66 -1.67
CA SER A 196 -8.65 41.90 -1.79
C SER A 196 -8.12 42.98 -0.84
N GLU A 197 -7.72 42.62 0.38
CA GLU A 197 -7.05 43.53 1.32
C GLU A 197 -5.64 43.94 0.88
N MET A 198 -4.87 43.04 0.25
CA MET A 198 -3.54 43.36 -0.27
C MET A 198 -3.55 44.29 -1.48
N MET A 199 -4.65 44.31 -2.23
CA MET A 199 -4.82 45.11 -3.45
C MET A 199 -5.60 46.41 -3.23
N ALA A 200 -6.12 46.65 -2.02
CA ALA A 200 -6.79 47.89 -1.59
C ALA A 200 -5.79 48.90 -1.00
#